data_AF-A0A3F3QBZ8-F1
#
_entry.id   AF-A0A3F3QBZ8-F1
#
_cell.length_a   1.000
_cell.length_b   1.000
_cell.length_c   1.000
_cell.angle_alpha   90.00
_cell.angle_beta   90.00
_cell.angle_gamma   90.00
#
_symmetry.space_group_name_H-M   'P 1'
#
loop_
_entity.id
_entity.type
_entity.pdbx_description
1 polymer ?
#
loop_
_entity_poly.entity_id
_entity_poly.type
_entity_poly.pdbx_seq_one_letter_code
_entity_poly.pdbx_strand_id
1 'polypeptide(L)'
;MSTMLTRPTAILIFSLVFLNLYLFHRLIRQPVVPLSPTIVPTPSPAAAEIQEIHLPAQITTTTEDPTTLFPTTTLATITTHTTTTTTTTTTTHPHDTHTHTTHLHPQPTTHSIPHKLWQKTGSKGLSPQAESWISTWTTLNPHLRHEVLTDSSGLAYVETNFRPIWPEIADLYTSLSVPILRADLLRLLILYIDGGIWSDLDVSC
;
A
#
# COMPACT_ATOMS: atom_id res chain seq x y z
N MET A 1 -16.30 -22.74 35.78
CA MET A 1 -17.76 -22.52 35.72
C MET A 1 -18.14 -22.34 34.26
N SER A 2 -18.73 -23.36 33.64
CA SER A 2 -19.11 -23.32 32.22
C SER A 2 -20.43 -22.58 32.08
N THR A 3 -20.41 -21.37 31.52
CA THR A 3 -21.62 -20.64 31.14
C THR A 3 -22.27 -21.35 29.96
N MET A 4 -23.28 -22.17 30.23
CA MET A 4 -24.08 -22.82 29.20
C MET A 4 -24.81 -21.75 28.38
N LEU A 5 -24.54 -21.70 27.08
CA LEU A 5 -25.16 -20.76 26.16
C LEU A 5 -26.65 -21.08 26.05
N THR A 6 -27.49 -20.25 26.67
CA THR A 6 -28.94 -20.48 26.64
C THR A 6 -29.47 -20.30 25.21
N ARG A 7 -30.52 -21.05 24.84
CA ARG A 7 -31.17 -20.95 23.51
C ARG A 7 -31.49 -19.49 23.10
N PRO A 8 -32.03 -18.60 23.95
CA PRO A 8 -32.25 -17.21 23.55
C PRO A 8 -30.94 -16.45 23.31
N THR A 9 -29.89 -16.69 24.10
CA THR A 9 -28.57 -16.08 23.88
C THR A 9 -27.95 -16.56 22.56
N ALA A 10 -28.08 -17.85 22.23
CA ALA A 10 -27.63 -18.37 20.94
C ALA A 10 -28.37 -17.72 19.77
N ILE A 11 -29.70 -17.62 19.84
CA ILE A 11 -30.52 -16.98 18.79
C ILE A 11 -30.13 -15.51 18.59
N LEU A 12 -29.91 -14.78 19.69
CA LEU A 12 -29.46 -13.39 19.64
C LEU A 12 -28.10 -13.27 18.93
N ILE A 13 -27.12 -14.09 19.34
CA ILE A 13 -25.78 -14.09 18.73
C ILE A 13 -25.87 -14.43 17.23
N PHE A 14 -26.60 -15.48 16.86
CA PHE A 14 -26.79 -15.83 15.45
C PHE A 14 -27.43 -14.67 14.68
N SER A 15 -28.47 -14.05 15.23
CA SER A 15 -29.16 -12.93 14.59
C SER A 15 -28.24 -11.72 14.41
N LEU A 16 -27.40 -11.40 15.39
CA LEU A 16 -26.41 -10.33 15.29
C LEU A 16 -25.34 -10.64 14.25
N VAL A 17 -24.86 -11.89 14.17
CA VAL A 17 -23.89 -12.31 13.15
C VAL A 17 -24.49 -12.25 11.75
N PHE A 18 -25.71 -12.75 11.56
CA PHE A 18 -26.41 -12.68 10.27
C PHE A 18 -26.73 -11.24 9.86
N LEU A 19 -27.13 -10.38 10.81
CA LEU A 19 -27.36 -8.97 10.55
C LEU A 19 -26.06 -8.26 10.15
N ASN A 20 -24.96 -8.54 10.86
CA ASN A 20 -23.65 -7.98 10.54
C ASN A 20 -23.18 -8.43 9.14
N LEU A 21 -23.34 -9.70 8.80
CA LEU A 21 -22.99 -10.25 7.49
C LEU A 21 -23.88 -9.68 6.37
N TYR A 22 -25.18 -9.50 6.65
CA TYR A 22 -26.12 -8.88 5.71
C TYR A 22 -25.77 -7.41 5.46
N LEU A 23 -25.46 -6.64 6.50
CA LEU A 23 -25.06 -5.23 6.38
C LEU A 23 -23.75 -5.11 5.59
N PHE A 24 -22.78 -5.97 5.86
CA PHE A 24 -21.52 -6.04 5.12
C PHE A 24 -21.72 -6.39 3.64
N HIS A 25 -22.56 -7.39 3.33
CA HIS A 25 -22.89 -7.76 1.96
C HIS A 25 -23.64 -6.64 1.23
N ARG A 26 -24.53 -5.93 1.93
CA ARG A 26 -25.24 -4.76 1.41
C ARG A 26 -24.31 -3.59 1.11
N LEU A 27 -23.28 -3.38 1.94
CA LEU A 27 -22.24 -2.35 1.71
C LEU A 27 -21.45 -2.63 0.43
N ILE A 28 -21.07 -3.89 0.17
CA ILE A 28 -20.29 -4.27 -1.02
C ILE A 28 -21.14 -4.20 -2.30
N ARG A 29 -22.46 -4.31 -2.19
CA ARG A 29 -23.39 -4.31 -3.34
C ARG A 29 -24.01 -2.95 -3.64
N GLN A 30 -23.51 -1.86 -3.07
CA GLN A 30 -23.99 -0.55 -3.49
C GLN A 30 -23.71 -0.35 -4.98
N PRO A 31 -24.75 -0.12 -5.82
CA PRO A 31 -24.53 0.14 -7.22
C PRO A 31 -23.76 1.45 -7.34
N VAL A 32 -22.61 1.41 -8.03
CA VAL A 32 -21.90 2.62 -8.44
C VAL A 32 -22.85 3.38 -9.37
N VAL A 33 -23.34 4.55 -8.94
CA VAL A 33 -24.14 5.41 -9.80
C VAL A 33 -23.22 5.91 -10.92
N PRO A 34 -23.44 5.52 -12.19
CA PRO A 34 -22.64 6.08 -13.27
C PRO A 34 -23.02 7.56 -13.41
N LEU A 35 -22.06 8.45 -13.14
CA LEU A 35 -22.21 9.86 -13.48
C LEU A 35 -22.31 9.95 -15.02
N SER A 36 -23.48 10.30 -15.53
CA SER A 36 -23.62 10.59 -16.97
C SER A 36 -22.78 11.82 -17.31
N PRO A 37 -21.88 11.75 -18.31
CA PRO A 37 -21.19 12.94 -18.78
C PRO A 37 -22.24 13.90 -19.36
N THR A 38 -22.43 15.04 -18.71
CA THR A 38 -23.20 16.14 -19.28
C THR A 38 -22.34 16.74 -20.38
N ILE A 39 -22.53 16.28 -21.62
CA ILE A 39 -21.96 16.92 -22.80
C ILE A 39 -22.77 18.19 -23.05
N VAL A 40 -22.22 19.33 -22.63
CA VAL A 40 -22.69 20.64 -23.06
C VAL A 40 -22.17 20.86 -24.49
N PRO A 41 -23.03 21.02 -25.51
CA PRO A 41 -22.58 21.39 -26.84
C PRO A 41 -22.22 22.88 -26.86
N THR A 42 -20.93 23.18 -26.95
CA THR A 42 -20.46 24.55 -27.27
C THR A 42 -20.50 24.73 -28.80
N PRO A 43 -21.11 25.80 -29.33
CA PRO A 43 -21.24 26.00 -30.77
C PRO A 43 -19.89 26.35 -31.42
N SER A 44 -19.61 25.67 -32.53
CA SER A 44 -18.44 25.89 -33.40
C SER A 44 -18.68 27.07 -34.36
N PRO A 45 -17.75 28.03 -34.50
CA PRO A 45 -17.84 29.04 -35.55
C PRO A 45 -17.08 28.61 -36.80
N ALA A 46 -17.83 28.58 -37.91
CA ALA A 46 -17.45 28.96 -39.27
C ALA A 46 -16.23 28.29 -39.95
N ALA A 47 -16.57 27.46 -40.94
CA ALA A 47 -16.11 27.53 -42.33
C ALA A 47 -14.60 27.69 -42.62
N ALA A 48 -13.98 26.56 -43.00
CA ALA A 48 -13.02 26.54 -44.10
C ALA A 48 -13.26 25.27 -44.93
N GLU A 49 -13.50 25.52 -46.21
CA GLU A 49 -13.89 24.62 -47.29
C GLU A 49 -12.67 23.86 -47.87
N ILE A 50 -12.94 22.86 -48.73
CA ILE A 50 -12.04 22.19 -49.72
C ILE A 50 -11.32 20.92 -49.17
N GLN A 51 -11.37 19.69 -49.75
CA GLN A 51 -11.92 19.11 -50.98
C GLN A 51 -12.14 17.59 -50.81
N GLU A 52 -13.19 17.04 -51.44
CA GLU A 52 -13.41 15.60 -51.71
C GLU A 52 -12.41 15.06 -52.74
N ILE A 53 -11.78 13.90 -52.50
CA ILE A 53 -11.36 12.95 -53.54
C ILE A 53 -11.58 11.50 -53.06
N HIS A 54 -12.01 10.68 -54.02
CA HIS A 54 -12.69 9.38 -54.02
C HIS A 54 -11.81 8.14 -53.72
N LEU A 55 -12.46 7.03 -53.30
CA LEU A 55 -12.04 5.62 -53.05
C LEU A 55 -11.35 4.95 -54.30
N PRO A 56 -10.71 3.74 -54.29
CA PRO A 56 -10.96 2.63 -53.36
C PRO A 56 -9.82 1.65 -52.95
N ALA A 57 -10.26 0.63 -52.20
CA ALA A 57 -9.54 -0.44 -51.52
C ALA A 57 -8.61 -1.33 -52.36
N GLN A 58 -7.55 -1.86 -51.72
CA GLN A 58 -7.03 -3.19 -52.04
C GLN A 58 -6.37 -3.87 -50.82
N ILE A 59 -6.73 -5.14 -50.64
CA ILE A 59 -6.31 -6.12 -49.63
C ILE A 59 -4.94 -6.70 -50.01
N THR A 60 -4.03 -6.95 -49.07
CA THR A 60 -3.14 -8.14 -49.06
C THR A 60 -2.61 -8.45 -47.65
N THR A 61 -3.03 -9.58 -47.11
CA THR A 61 -2.43 -10.38 -46.03
C THR A 61 -1.14 -11.06 -46.50
N THR A 62 -0.05 -11.01 -45.74
CA THR A 62 0.88 -12.14 -45.60
C THR A 62 1.67 -12.08 -44.27
N THR A 63 1.42 -13.10 -43.45
CA THR A 63 2.24 -13.68 -42.37
C THR A 63 3.69 -13.96 -42.81
N GLU A 64 4.70 -13.83 -41.94
CA GLU A 64 5.82 -14.78 -41.71
C GLU A 64 6.88 -14.15 -40.75
N ASP A 65 7.04 -14.78 -39.59
CA ASP A 65 8.24 -14.85 -38.72
C ASP A 65 8.66 -16.36 -38.81
N PRO A 66 9.94 -16.82 -38.73
CA PRO A 66 10.96 -16.39 -37.78
C PRO A 66 12.44 -16.42 -38.26
N THR A 67 13.36 -15.97 -37.39
CA THR A 67 14.62 -16.67 -36.99
C THR A 67 15.85 -15.75 -36.86
N THR A 68 16.21 -15.50 -35.59
CA THR A 68 17.56 -15.41 -34.96
C THR A 68 18.62 -14.45 -35.50
N LEU A 69 19.28 -13.74 -34.58
CA LEU A 69 20.75 -13.76 -34.38
C LEU A 69 21.11 -13.13 -33.01
N PHE A 70 21.89 -13.85 -32.21
CA PHE A 70 22.49 -13.45 -30.93
C PHE A 70 23.60 -12.39 -31.10
N PRO A 71 24.06 -11.76 -30.00
CA PRO A 71 25.39 -12.18 -29.49
C PRO A 71 25.53 -12.30 -27.96
N THR A 72 26.20 -13.39 -27.58
CA THR A 72 27.20 -13.69 -26.54
C THR A 72 27.62 -12.63 -25.49
N THR A 73 27.45 -13.04 -24.22
CA THR A 73 28.33 -13.00 -23.02
C THR A 73 29.10 -11.73 -22.65
N THR A 74 28.88 -11.23 -21.42
CA THR A 74 29.97 -10.80 -20.52
C THR A 74 29.57 -11.04 -19.05
N LEU A 75 30.44 -11.79 -18.36
CA LEU A 75 30.46 -12.08 -16.93
C LEU A 75 31.26 -10.99 -16.21
N ALA A 76 30.71 -10.39 -15.15
CA ALA A 76 31.47 -9.63 -14.14
C ALA A 76 30.75 -9.78 -12.79
N THR A 77 31.20 -10.69 -11.94
CA THR A 77 32.09 -10.44 -10.78
C THR A 77 31.34 -9.89 -9.57
N ILE A 78 31.06 -10.81 -8.65
CA ILE A 78 30.63 -10.57 -7.27
C ILE A 78 31.78 -9.87 -6.56
N THR A 79 31.58 -8.65 -6.08
CA THR A 79 32.47 -8.00 -5.11
C THR A 79 31.81 -8.03 -3.74
N THR A 80 32.30 -8.96 -2.93
CA THR A 80 32.08 -9.07 -1.49
C THR A 80 32.74 -7.86 -0.81
N HIS A 81 31.96 -7.01 -0.14
CA HIS A 81 32.53 -6.00 0.76
C HIS A 81 32.50 -6.51 2.20
N THR A 82 33.70 -6.82 2.67
CA THR A 82 34.09 -7.25 4.00
C THR A 82 33.78 -6.20 5.07
N THR A 83 33.16 -6.66 6.15
CA THR A 83 33.02 -6.01 7.46
C THR A 83 34.36 -5.43 7.93
N THR A 84 34.42 -4.10 8.12
CA THR A 84 35.51 -3.48 8.89
C THR A 84 35.02 -3.18 10.30
N THR A 85 35.46 -4.03 11.22
CA THR A 85 35.42 -3.81 12.66
C THR A 85 36.39 -2.68 13.00
N THR A 86 35.94 -1.63 13.70
CA THR A 86 36.83 -0.67 14.37
C THR A 86 36.45 -0.62 15.84
N THR A 87 37.36 -1.14 16.67
CA THR A 87 37.30 -1.15 18.14
C THR A 87 38.44 -0.31 18.67
N THR A 88 38.17 0.87 19.25
CA THR A 88 38.94 1.59 20.31
C THR A 88 38.20 2.93 20.57
N THR A 89 37.99 3.51 21.74
CA THR A 89 38.61 3.40 23.08
C THR A 89 37.64 4.04 24.09
N THR A 90 37.59 3.50 25.31
CA THR A 90 36.93 4.07 26.50
C THR A 90 37.63 5.37 26.95
N THR A 91 36.87 6.44 27.21
CA THR A 91 37.29 7.56 28.06
C THR A 91 36.07 8.14 28.79
N THR A 92 36.27 8.45 30.08
CA THR A 92 35.27 8.59 31.13
C THR A 92 35.02 10.07 31.47
N HIS A 93 33.75 10.54 31.37
CA HIS A 93 33.04 11.68 32.02
C HIS A 93 33.63 13.13 32.02
N PRO A 94 32.84 14.22 32.19
CA PRO A 94 31.51 14.39 32.83
C PRO A 94 30.40 14.98 31.91
N HIS A 95 29.16 14.47 31.96
CA HIS A 95 27.95 15.11 32.52
C HIS A 95 27.76 16.62 32.22
N ASP A 96 27.18 16.94 31.06
CA ASP A 96 26.44 18.20 30.84
C ASP A 96 25.00 17.89 30.44
N THR A 97 24.07 18.33 31.28
CA THR A 97 22.63 18.20 31.07
C THR A 97 22.15 19.33 30.18
N HIS A 98 22.11 19.09 28.86
CA HIS A 98 21.29 19.89 27.96
C HIS A 98 19.99 19.15 27.68
N THR A 99 18.94 19.51 28.43
CA THR A 99 17.56 19.14 28.13
C THR A 99 17.16 19.74 26.79
N HIS A 100 17.37 18.99 25.70
CA HIS A 100 16.77 19.32 24.42
C HIS A 100 15.32 18.84 24.47
N THR A 101 14.43 19.71 24.93
CA THR A 101 12.99 19.55 24.72
C THR A 101 12.76 19.66 23.22
N THR A 102 12.84 18.54 22.51
CA THR A 102 12.47 18.46 21.10
C THR A 102 10.96 18.56 21.02
N HIS A 103 10.47 19.79 21.07
CA HIS A 103 9.13 20.15 20.65
C HIS A 103 9.00 19.66 19.20
N LEU A 104 8.28 18.56 19.00
CA LEU A 104 7.89 18.05 17.69
C LEU A 104 6.92 19.05 17.06
N HIS A 105 7.44 20.18 16.61
CA HIS A 105 6.77 21.04 15.66
C HIS A 105 7.00 20.42 14.29
N PRO A 106 5.95 19.95 13.58
CA PRO A 106 6.11 19.52 12.20
C PRO A 106 6.60 20.72 11.40
N GLN A 107 7.86 20.66 10.94
CA GLN A 107 8.35 21.60 9.95
C GLN A 107 7.52 21.40 8.68
N PRO A 108 6.98 22.45 8.04
CA PRO A 108 6.19 22.29 6.82
C PRO A 108 7.14 21.86 5.71
N THR A 109 7.22 20.56 5.46
CA THR A 109 7.89 20.04 4.28
C THR A 109 7.00 20.31 3.07
N THR A 110 7.64 20.62 1.95
CA THR A 110 7.06 20.71 0.61
C THR A 110 5.88 19.74 0.42
N HIS A 111 4.75 20.26 -0.09
CA HIS A 111 3.44 19.58 -0.26
C HIS A 111 3.41 18.29 -1.12
N SER A 112 4.53 17.62 -1.35
CA SER A 112 4.62 16.37 -2.11
C SER A 112 4.39 15.16 -1.23
N ILE A 113 3.64 14.18 -1.74
CA ILE A 113 3.48 12.87 -1.11
C ILE A 113 4.84 12.16 -1.06
N PRO A 114 5.28 11.63 0.11
CA PRO A 114 6.52 10.87 0.20
C PRO A 114 6.57 9.70 -0.79
N HIS A 115 7.72 9.50 -1.45
CA HIS A 115 7.99 8.37 -2.35
C HIS A 115 8.28 7.08 -1.55
N LYS A 116 7.27 6.64 -0.80
CA LYS A 116 7.32 5.46 0.06
C LYS A 116 6.03 4.65 -0.10
N LEU A 117 6.17 3.39 -0.46
CA LEU A 117 5.09 2.40 -0.51
C LEU A 117 5.10 1.57 0.77
N TRP A 118 3.92 1.43 1.35
CA TRP A 118 3.62 0.56 2.48
C TRP A 118 2.68 -0.54 2.03
N GLN A 119 3.03 -1.78 2.36
CA GLN A 119 2.13 -2.93 2.24
C GLN A 119 2.21 -3.76 3.52
N LYS A 120 1.21 -4.61 3.75
CA LYS A 120 1.17 -5.47 4.93
C LYS A 120 0.86 -6.92 4.56
N THR A 121 1.66 -7.85 5.08
CA THR A 121 1.40 -9.28 4.98
C THR A 121 0.25 -9.72 5.87
N GLY A 122 -0.48 -10.74 5.39
CA GLY A 122 -1.32 -11.54 6.26
C GLY A 122 -0.48 -12.43 7.19
N SER A 123 -1.16 -13.18 8.04
CA SER A 123 -0.54 -14.13 8.98
C SER A 123 0.25 -15.25 8.32
N LYS A 124 -0.04 -15.55 7.05
CA LYS A 124 0.68 -16.55 6.24
C LYS A 124 1.95 -16.01 5.59
N GLY A 125 2.30 -14.74 5.82
CA GLY A 125 3.43 -14.09 5.16
C GLY A 125 3.17 -13.79 3.68
N LEU A 126 4.24 -13.67 2.91
CA LEU A 126 4.18 -13.45 1.46
C LEU A 126 3.96 -14.76 0.72
N SER A 127 3.01 -14.75 -0.22
CA SER A 127 2.81 -15.85 -1.17
C SER A 127 3.56 -15.54 -2.48
N PRO A 128 3.89 -16.56 -3.30
CA PRO A 128 4.52 -16.33 -4.61
C PRO A 128 3.69 -15.40 -5.52
N GLN A 129 2.36 -15.44 -5.39
CA GLN A 129 1.47 -14.54 -6.12
C GLN A 129 1.52 -13.10 -5.59
N ALA A 130 1.61 -12.93 -4.26
CA ALA A 130 1.82 -11.61 -3.68
C ALA A 130 3.16 -11.02 -4.09
N GLU A 131 4.22 -11.84 -4.14
CA GLU A 131 5.54 -11.43 -4.63
C GLU A 131 5.49 -10.97 -6.09
N SER A 132 4.75 -11.66 -6.96
CA SER A 132 4.60 -11.23 -8.35
C SER A 132 3.89 -9.88 -8.48
N TRP A 133 2.84 -9.64 -7.69
CA TRP A 133 2.18 -8.32 -7.63
C TRP A 133 3.10 -7.24 -7.06
N ILE A 134 3.77 -7.49 -5.94
CA ILE A 134 4.77 -6.57 -5.36
C ILE A 134 5.83 -6.18 -6.41
N SER A 135 6.31 -7.14 -7.19
CA SER A 135 7.39 -6.91 -8.16
C SER A 135 7.03 -5.86 -9.22
N THR A 136 5.74 -5.72 -9.56
CA THR A 136 5.28 -4.72 -10.54
C THR A 136 5.51 -3.29 -10.04
N TRP A 137 5.26 -3.03 -8.74
CA TRP A 137 5.49 -1.73 -8.12
C TRP A 137 6.95 -1.34 -8.17
N THR A 138 7.85 -2.24 -7.77
CA THR A 138 9.29 -1.97 -7.76
C THR A 138 9.88 -1.84 -9.17
N THR A 139 9.34 -2.58 -10.14
CA THR A 139 9.80 -2.54 -11.53
C THR A 139 9.39 -1.24 -12.23
N LEU A 140 8.12 -0.83 -12.05
CA LEU A 140 7.59 0.39 -12.66
C LEU A 140 8.03 1.66 -11.92
N ASN A 141 8.39 1.55 -10.64
CA ASN A 141 8.82 2.67 -9.81
C ASN A 141 10.15 2.37 -9.11
N PRO A 142 11.30 2.35 -9.83
CA PRO A 142 12.60 1.97 -9.26
C PRO A 142 13.08 2.85 -8.11
N HIS A 143 12.56 4.07 -7.99
CA HIS A 143 12.89 5.03 -6.93
C HIS A 143 11.89 5.02 -5.76
N LEU A 144 10.83 4.21 -5.82
CA LEU A 144 9.84 4.09 -4.76
C LEU A 144 10.38 3.17 -3.67
N ARG A 145 10.64 3.73 -2.48
CA ARG A 145 11.05 2.92 -1.32
C ARG A 145 9.88 2.04 -0.91
N HIS A 146 10.10 0.74 -0.80
CA HIS A 146 9.05 -0.21 -0.45
C HIS A 146 9.28 -0.79 0.95
N GLU A 147 8.25 -0.74 1.81
CA GLU A 147 8.22 -1.37 3.13
C GLU A 147 7.02 -2.31 3.27
N VAL A 148 7.33 -3.57 3.58
CA VAL A 148 6.33 -4.62 3.80
C VAL A 148 6.30 -4.96 5.29
N LEU A 149 5.16 -4.73 5.92
CA LEU A 149 4.94 -4.97 7.35
C LEU A 149 4.32 -6.35 7.58
N THR A 150 4.81 -7.03 8.60
CA THR A 150 4.19 -8.21 9.22
C THR A 150 3.24 -7.77 10.35
N ASP A 151 2.46 -8.71 10.90
CA ASP A 151 1.66 -8.44 12.11
C ASP A 151 2.53 -7.95 13.28
N SER A 152 3.71 -8.53 13.46
CA SER A 152 4.64 -8.16 14.53
C SER A 152 5.29 -6.79 14.32
N SER A 153 5.76 -6.48 13.11
CA SER A 153 6.35 -5.16 12.81
C SER A 153 5.30 -4.05 12.76
N GLY A 154 4.08 -4.34 12.33
CA GLY A 154 2.96 -3.40 12.43
C GLY A 154 2.60 -3.09 13.89
N LEU A 155 2.60 -4.08 14.78
CA LEU A 155 2.45 -3.83 16.22
C LEU A 155 3.60 -3.01 16.78
N ALA A 156 4.85 -3.39 16.49
CA ALA A 156 6.02 -2.64 16.96
C ALA A 156 6.01 -1.18 16.48
N TYR A 157 5.55 -0.93 15.24
CA TYR A 157 5.39 0.41 14.70
C TYR A 157 4.41 1.24 15.53
N VAL A 158 3.22 0.70 15.81
CA VAL A 158 2.20 1.41 16.61
C VAL A 158 2.69 1.64 18.04
N GLU A 159 3.27 0.62 18.66
CA GLU A 159 3.86 0.70 20.00
C GLU A 159 4.92 1.80 20.10
N THR A 160 5.81 1.89 19.10
CA THR A 160 6.91 2.86 19.12
C THR A 160 6.42 4.29 18.90
N ASN A 161 5.52 4.51 17.94
CA ASN A 161 5.14 5.86 17.51
C ASN A 161 3.95 6.43 18.31
N PHE A 162 3.04 5.58 18.78
CA PHE A 162 1.78 6.03 19.38
C PHE A 162 1.74 5.83 20.89
N ARG A 163 2.31 4.76 21.47
CA ARG A 163 2.23 4.54 22.93
C ARG A 163 2.76 5.72 23.76
N PRO A 164 3.85 6.42 23.39
CA PRO A 164 4.35 7.54 24.18
C PRO A 164 3.43 8.77 24.21
N ILE A 165 2.55 8.92 23.21
CA ILE A 165 1.75 10.14 22.99
C ILE A 165 0.25 9.86 23.23
N TRP A 166 -0.24 8.75 22.69
CA TRP A 166 -1.64 8.30 22.72
C TRP A 166 -1.70 6.79 23.06
N PRO A 167 -1.47 6.41 24.32
CA PRO A 167 -1.50 5.01 24.74
C PRO A 167 -2.83 4.31 24.42
N GLU A 168 -3.94 5.03 24.43
CA GLU A 168 -5.26 4.53 24.06
C GLU A 168 -5.35 4.03 22.61
N ILE A 169 -4.58 4.63 21.67
CA ILE A 169 -4.52 4.18 20.28
C ILE A 169 -3.73 2.87 20.19
N ALA A 170 -2.62 2.77 20.91
CA ALA A 170 -1.82 1.53 20.95
C ALA A 170 -2.60 0.38 21.60
N ASP A 171 -3.35 0.66 22.66
CA ASP A 171 -4.20 -0.31 23.35
C ASP A 171 -5.38 -0.73 22.46
N LEU A 172 -6.03 0.23 21.79
CA LEU A 172 -7.08 -0.05 20.80
C LEU A 172 -6.54 -0.97 19.69
N TYR A 173 -5.42 -0.60 19.07
CA TYR A 173 -4.79 -1.39 18.01
C TYR A 173 -4.49 -2.82 18.46
N THR A 174 -3.99 -2.98 19.69
CA THR A 174 -3.69 -4.29 20.27
C THR A 174 -4.96 -5.10 20.53
N SER A 175 -6.04 -4.45 20.98
CA SER A 175 -7.32 -5.09 21.27
C SER A 175 -8.10 -5.57 20.04
N LEU A 176 -7.79 -5.06 18.85
CA LEU A 176 -8.46 -5.45 17.60
C LEU A 176 -8.11 -6.90 17.23
N SER A 177 -9.09 -7.79 17.39
CA SER A 177 -9.00 -9.20 17.03
C SER A 177 -9.34 -9.47 15.56
N VAL A 178 -10.10 -8.57 14.92
CA VAL A 178 -10.51 -8.69 13.51
C VAL A 178 -9.37 -8.18 12.62
N PRO A 179 -8.69 -9.03 11.82
CA PRO A 179 -7.47 -8.65 11.11
C PRO A 179 -7.65 -7.51 10.10
N ILE A 180 -8.81 -7.44 9.43
CA ILE A 180 -9.09 -6.38 8.45
C ILE A 180 -9.18 -5.01 9.12
N LEU A 181 -9.86 -4.91 10.27
CA LEU A 181 -9.95 -3.66 11.03
C LEU A 181 -8.59 -3.23 11.58
N ARG A 182 -7.76 -4.19 11.98
CA ARG A 182 -6.39 -3.92 12.44
C ARG A 182 -5.53 -3.37 11.29
N ALA A 183 -5.61 -3.96 10.11
CA ALA A 183 -4.90 -3.44 8.93
C ALA A 183 -5.40 -2.05 8.51
N ASP A 184 -6.71 -1.82 8.57
CA ASP A 184 -7.31 -0.52 8.24
C ASP A 184 -6.87 0.59 9.18
N LEU A 185 -6.84 0.31 10.50
CA LEU A 185 -6.30 1.26 11.46
C LEU A 185 -4.80 1.49 11.22
N LEU A 186 -4.01 0.42 11.03
CA LEU A 186 -2.57 0.55 10.77
C LEU A 186 -2.27 1.49 9.58
N ARG A 187 -3.02 1.35 8.49
CA ARG A 187 -2.90 2.19 7.30
C ARG A 187 -3.03 3.67 7.64
N LEU A 188 -4.06 4.04 8.38
CA LEU A 188 -4.30 5.43 8.77
C LEU A 188 -3.18 5.95 9.67
N LEU A 189 -2.73 5.14 10.63
CA LEU A 189 -1.67 5.53 11.57
C LEU A 189 -0.32 5.77 10.87
N ILE A 190 0.04 4.90 9.92
CA ILE A 190 1.26 5.06 9.13
C ILE A 190 1.19 6.30 8.26
N LEU A 191 0.09 6.47 7.51
CA LEU A 191 -0.05 7.63 6.64
C LEU A 191 -0.11 8.95 7.42
N TYR A 192 -0.57 8.91 8.68
CA TYR A 192 -0.56 10.07 9.56
C TYR A 192 0.85 10.49 10.00
N ILE A 193 1.73 9.55 10.35
CA ILE A 193 3.08 9.84 10.84
C ILE A 193 4.09 10.00 9.69
N ASP A 194 4.12 9.04 8.76
CA ASP A 194 5.15 8.95 7.73
C ASP A 194 4.66 9.40 6.35
N GLY A 195 3.35 9.47 6.15
CA GLY A 195 2.75 9.67 4.83
C GLY A 195 3.10 8.54 3.85
N GLY A 196 3.11 8.89 2.57
CA GLY A 196 3.40 7.97 1.47
C GLY A 196 2.14 7.33 0.88
N ILE A 197 2.32 6.13 0.35
CA ILE A 197 1.31 5.37 -0.39
C ILE A 197 1.08 4.06 0.34
N TRP A 198 -0.17 3.70 0.58
CA TRP A 198 -0.52 2.35 1.01
C TRP A 198 -1.11 1.58 -0.17
N SER A 199 -0.70 0.33 -0.34
CA SER A 199 -1.37 -0.62 -1.23
C SER A 199 -1.63 -1.94 -0.52
N ASP A 200 -2.76 -2.57 -0.81
CA ASP A 200 -2.98 -3.96 -0.42
C ASP A 200 -2.06 -4.88 -1.24
N LEU A 201 -1.81 -6.10 -0.74
CA LEU A 201 -0.85 -7.03 -1.34
C LEU A 201 -1.34 -7.68 -2.63
N ASP A 202 -2.65 -7.62 -2.90
CA ASP A 202 -3.31 -8.18 -4.07
C ASP A 202 -3.50 -7.17 -5.22
N VAL A 203 -2.74 -6.07 -5.18
CA VAL A 203 -2.78 -5.00 -6.18
C VAL A 203 -1.42 -4.89 -6.87
N SER A 204 -1.42 -5.02 -8.19
CA SER A 204 -0.27 -4.66 -9.04
C SER A 204 -0.32 -3.18 -9.43
N CYS A 205 0.85 -2.63 -9.77
CA CYS A 205 1.00 -1.30 -10.35
C CYS A 205 0.60 -1.28 -11.84
#